data_AF-U2LQ82-F1
#
_entry.id   AF-U2LQ82-F1
#
_cell.length_a   1.000
_cell.length_b   1.000
_cell.length_c   1.000
_cell.angle_alpha   90.00
_cell.angle_beta   90.00
_cell.angle_gamma   90.00
#
_symmetry.space_group_name_H-M   'P 1'
#
loop_
_entity.id
_entity.type
_entity.pdbx_description
1 polymer ?
#
loop_
_entity_poly.entity_id
_entity_poly.type
_entity_poly.pdbx_seq_one_letter_code
_entity_poly.pdbx_strand_id
1 'polypeptide(L)'
;MGFHYRWFDRDQEKIDEMGIPLSRAEIDAREHAKQPERLFSRGEQTGIVLSSVIFAYGWIEGDLSLSFFCLSFLIFELRKIVQQFSHTYGKSIANGMQGFSIALILGALAMVLTT
;
A
#
# COMPACT_ATOMS: atom_id res chain seq x y z
N MET A 1 15.13 -7.30 29.33
CA MET A 1 14.87 -6.38 28.20
C MET A 1 15.97 -5.33 28.18
N GLY A 2 16.86 -5.35 27.18
CA GLY A 2 17.88 -4.31 26.99
C GLY A 2 17.39 -3.29 25.97
N PHE A 3 17.34 -2.02 26.35
CA PHE A 3 17.04 -0.94 25.42
C PHE A 3 18.28 -0.72 24.51
N HIS A 4 18.22 -1.19 23.27
CA HIS A 4 19.23 -0.91 22.24
C HIS A 4 19.04 0.51 21.71
N TYR A 5 19.75 1.47 22.29
CA TYR A 5 19.73 2.85 21.81
C TYR A 5 20.68 2.98 20.61
N ARG A 6 20.11 3.29 19.44
CA ARG A 6 20.79 3.52 18.13
C ARG A 6 21.89 4.59 18.16
N TRP A 7 21.96 5.37 19.23
CA TRP A 7 22.97 6.40 19.46
C TRP A 7 24.31 5.82 19.98
N PHE A 8 24.28 4.66 20.63
CA PHE A 8 25.45 4.02 21.25
C PHE A 8 26.08 2.90 20.40
N ASP A 9 25.54 2.60 19.22
CA ASP A 9 26.12 1.61 18.29
C ASP A 9 27.26 2.25 17.48
N ARG A 10 28.33 2.63 18.18
CA ARG A 10 29.48 3.39 17.67
C ARG A 10 30.55 2.53 17.01
N ASP A 11 30.41 1.20 17.01
CA ASP A 11 31.53 0.28 16.71
C ASP A 11 31.36 -0.53 15.42
N GLN A 12 30.39 -0.19 14.57
CA GLN A 12 30.39 -0.65 13.18
C GLN A 12 30.88 0.48 12.28
N GLU A 13 32.17 0.80 12.36
CA GLU A 13 32.89 1.43 11.26
C GLU A 13 32.78 0.49 10.06
N LYS A 14 31.71 0.65 9.28
CA LYS A 14 31.56 0.03 7.97
C LYS A 14 32.58 0.74 7.09
N ILE A 15 33.70 0.07 6.90
CA ILE A 15 34.77 0.48 6.00
C ILE A 15 34.35 0.05 4.59
N ASP A 16 34.52 0.91 3.60
CA ASP A 16 34.25 0.54 2.20
C ASP A 16 35.33 -0.45 1.68
N GLU A 17 35.12 -1.08 0.52
CA GLU A 17 36.07 -2.07 -0.04
C GLU A 17 37.50 -1.54 -0.22
N MET A 18 37.69 -0.21 -0.23
CA MET A 18 38.98 0.48 -0.35
C MET A 18 39.57 0.98 0.97
N GLY A 19 39.04 0.59 2.13
CA GLY A 19 39.64 0.93 3.42
C GLY A 19 39.27 2.32 3.97
N ILE A 20 38.34 3.04 3.33
CA ILE A 20 37.91 4.39 3.72
C ILE A 20 36.70 4.28 4.65
N PRO A 21 36.67 5.00 5.79
CA PRO A 21 35.50 5.03 6.66
C PRO A 21 34.32 5.70 5.94
N LEU A 22 33.21 4.96 5.78
CA LEU A 22 31.99 5.50 5.15
C LEU A 22 31.42 6.64 6.00
N SER A 23 31.12 7.76 5.35
CA SER A 23 30.44 8.88 5.98
C SER A 23 29.03 8.44 6.42
N ARG A 24 28.51 9.03 7.50
CA ARG A 24 27.15 8.76 7.98
C ARG A 24 26.09 8.93 6.89
N ALA A 25 26.29 9.88 5.98
CA ALA A 25 25.39 10.11 4.84
C ALA A 25 25.40 8.95 3.84
N GLU A 26 26.54 8.28 3.66
CA GLU A 26 26.72 7.17 2.73
C GLU A 26 26.17 5.86 3.32
N ILE A 27 26.28 5.69 4.65
CA ILE A 27 25.66 4.58 5.38
C ILE A 27 24.14 4.68 5.27
N ASP A 28 23.58 5.87 5.51
CA ASP A 28 22.14 6.09 5.45
C ASP A 28 21.61 5.94 4.02
N ALA A 29 22.36 6.40 3.01
CA ALA A 29 22.05 6.19 1.59
C ALA A 29 22.07 4.70 1.20
N ARG A 30 23.03 3.91 1.70
CA ARG A 30 23.08 2.45 1.46
C ARG A 30 21.97 1.71 2.20
N GLU A 31 21.57 2.17 3.39
CA GLU A 31 20.48 1.60 4.18
C GLU A 31 19.12 1.90 3.54
N HIS A 32 18.92 3.12 3.03
CA HIS A 32 17.74 3.50 2.26
C HIS A 32 17.67 2.79 0.90
N ALA A 33 18.80 2.60 0.22
CA ALA A 33 18.87 1.84 -1.03
C ALA A 33 18.52 0.35 -0.86
N LYS A 34 18.62 -0.20 0.36
CA LYS A 34 18.37 -1.62 0.64
C LYS A 34 16.96 -1.94 1.11
N GLN A 35 16.14 -0.96 1.44
CA GLN A 35 14.75 -1.23 1.80
C GLN A 35 13.91 -1.27 0.53
N PRO A 36 13.45 -2.44 0.07
CA PRO A 36 12.42 -2.47 -0.96
C PRO A 36 11.19 -1.78 -0.37
N GLU A 37 10.81 -0.62 -0.91
CA GLU A 37 9.55 0.04 -0.57
C GLU A 37 8.44 -0.98 -0.79
N ARG A 38 7.88 -1.49 0.32
CA ARG A 38 6.78 -2.44 0.25
C ARG A 38 5.54 -1.66 -0.21
N LEU A 39 5.13 -1.90 -1.45
CA LEU A 39 3.95 -1.33 -2.10
C LEU A 39 2.66 -1.40 -1.26
N PHE A 40 2.53 -2.47 -0.48
CA PHE A 40 1.39 -2.71 0.41
C PHE A 40 1.89 -3.09 1.79
N SER A 41 1.26 -2.52 2.82
CA SER A 41 1.43 -2.99 4.18
C SER A 41 0.78 -4.37 4.36
N ARG A 42 1.23 -5.14 5.35
CA ARG A 42 0.64 -6.46 5.66
C ARG A 42 -0.87 -6.38 5.92
N GLY A 43 -1.33 -5.30 6.55
CA GLY A 43 -2.76 -5.06 6.80
C GLY A 43 -3.56 -4.80 5.52
N GLU A 44 -2.95 -4.15 4.53
CA GLU A 44 -3.60 -3.85 3.24
C GLU A 44 -3.71 -5.11 2.39
N GLN A 45 -2.68 -5.96 2.40
CA GLN A 45 -2.74 -7.27 1.76
C GLN A 45 -3.87 -8.14 2.34
N THR A 46 -4.02 -8.16 3.66
CA THR A 46 -5.14 -8.88 4.29
C THR A 46 -6.48 -8.25 3.94
N GLY A 47 -6.57 -6.92 3.82
CA GLY A 47 -7.77 -6.21 3.38
C GLY A 47 -8.16 -6.55 1.94
N ILE A 48 -7.20 -6.62 1.02
CA ILE A 48 -7.43 -7.03 -0.37
C ILE A 48 -7.92 -8.47 -0.44
N VAL A 49 -7.27 -9.38 0.27
CA VAL A 49 -7.67 -10.81 0.29
C VAL A 49 -9.08 -10.95 0.87
N LEU A 50 -9.34 -10.32 2.01
CA LEU A 50 -10.64 -10.39 2.69
C LEU A 50 -11.75 -9.79 1.82
N SER A 51 -11.55 -8.59 1.26
CA SER A 51 -12.52 -7.95 0.38
C SER A 51 -12.77 -8.75 -0.90
N SER A 52 -11.76 -9.44 -1.44
CA SER A 52 -11.93 -10.34 -2.59
C SER A 52 -12.81 -11.55 -2.27
N VAL A 53 -12.65 -12.13 -1.07
CA VAL A 53 -13.47 -13.25 -0.61
C VAL A 53 -14.92 -12.80 -0.36
N ILE A 54 -15.12 -11.66 0.31
CA ILE A 54 -16.46 -11.10 0.56
C ILE A 54 -17.13 -10.73 -0.76
N PHE A 55 -16.39 -10.20 -1.74
CA PHE A 55 -16.91 -9.93 -3.08
C PHE A 55 -17.41 -11.20 -3.78
N ALA A 56 -16.61 -12.27 -3.77
CA ALA A 56 -17.02 -13.54 -4.37
C ALA A 56 -18.28 -14.10 -3.70
N TYR A 57 -18.38 -13.96 -2.37
CA TYR A 57 -19.59 -14.32 -1.63
C TYR A 57 -20.80 -13.46 -2.02
N GLY A 58 -20.67 -12.13 -1.98
CA GLY A 58 -21.74 -11.20 -2.35
C GLY A 58 -22.22 -11.40 -3.80
N TRP A 59 -21.31 -11.77 -4.70
CA TRP A 59 -21.65 -12.12 -6.08
C TRP A 59 -22.50 -13.39 -6.18
N ILE A 60 -22.21 -14.41 -5.36
CA ILE A 60 -22.97 -15.67 -5.30
C ILE A 60 -24.35 -15.44 -4.67
N GLU A 61 -24.41 -14.68 -3.58
CA GLU A 61 -25.65 -14.37 -2.85
C GLU A 61 -26.56 -13.38 -3.62
N GLY A 62 -26.02 -12.69 -4.63
CA GLY A 62 -26.72 -11.66 -5.39
C GLY A 62 -26.86 -10.32 -4.65
N ASP A 63 -26.09 -10.12 -3.57
CA ASP A 63 -26.05 -8.87 -2.83
C ASP A 63 -25.20 -7.84 -3.60
N LEU A 64 -25.90 -7.05 -4.41
CA LEU A 64 -25.31 -5.98 -5.21
C LEU A 64 -24.64 -4.92 -4.33
N SER A 65 -25.27 -4.53 -3.21
CA SER A 65 -24.76 -3.51 -2.30
C SER A 65 -23.40 -3.91 -1.72
N LEU A 66 -23.30 -5.15 -1.22
CA LEU A 66 -22.06 -5.71 -0.70
C LEU A 66 -20.99 -5.82 -1.78
N SER A 67 -21.39 -6.25 -2.99
CA SER A 67 -20.49 -6.38 -4.14
C SER A 67 -19.92 -5.03 -4.58
N PHE A 68 -20.75 -3.99 -4.64
CA PHE A 68 -20.33 -2.61 -4.96
C PHE A 68 -19.39 -2.04 -3.89
N PHE A 69 -19.67 -2.32 -2.62
CA PHE A 69 -18.79 -1.93 -1.52
C PHE A 69 -17.40 -2.59 -1.65
N CYS A 70 -17.33 -3.90 -1.88
CA CYS A 70 -16.04 -4.57 -2.05
C CYS A 70 -15.29 -4.12 -3.31
N LEU A 71 -15.98 -3.91 -4.44
CA LEU A 71 -15.38 -3.37 -5.66
C LEU A 71 -14.76 -1.99 -5.43
N SER A 72 -15.44 -1.13 -4.67
CA SER A 72 -14.92 0.20 -4.35
C SER A 72 -13.58 0.14 -3.64
N PHE A 73 -13.43 -0.78 -2.69
CA PHE A 73 -12.21 -0.98 -1.91
C PHE A 73 -11.10 -1.57 -2.77
N LEU A 74 -11.41 -2.58 -3.59
CA LEU A 74 -10.43 -3.20 -4.50
C LEU A 74 -9.87 -2.19 -5.51
N ILE A 75 -10.72 -1.31 -6.05
CA ILE A 75 -10.31 -0.26 -6.99
C ILE A 75 -9.47 0.81 -6.28
N PHE A 76 -9.78 1.12 -5.02
CA PHE A 76 -8.97 2.03 -4.22
C PHE A 76 -7.55 1.49 -4.02
N GLU A 77 -7.39 0.20 -3.73
CA GLU A 77 -6.09 -0.43 -3.56
C GLU A 77 -5.34 -0.60 -4.88
N LEU A 78 -6.06 -0.90 -5.98
CA LEU A 78 -5.49 -0.98 -7.33
C LEU A 78 -4.83 0.34 -7.75
N ARG A 79 -5.28 1.48 -7.20
CA ARG A 79 -4.68 2.80 -7.42
C ARG A 79 -3.18 2.79 -7.16
N LYS A 80 -2.74 2.16 -6.08
CA LYS A 80 -1.34 2.14 -5.66
C LYS A 80 -0.45 1.41 -6.65
N ILE A 81 -0.98 0.32 -7.24
CA ILE A 81 -0.33 -0.42 -8.31
C ILE A 81 -0.16 0.50 -9.53
N VAL A 82 -1.21 1.21 -9.92
CA VAL A 82 -1.17 2.12 -11.07
C VAL A 82 -0.21 3.29 -10.87
N GLN A 83 -0.12 3.83 -9.64
CA GLN A 83 0.85 4.89 -9.31
C GLN A 83 2.29 4.42 -9.48
N GLN A 84 2.59 3.16 -9.16
CA GLN A 84 3.94 2.62 -9.25
C GLN A 84 4.33 2.18 -10.67
N PHE A 85 3.39 1.64 -11.45
CA PHE A 85 3.68 1.14 -12.80
C PHE A 85 3.62 2.21 -13.90
N SER A 86 2.93 3.33 -13.66
CA SER A 86 2.72 4.36 -14.69
C SER A 86 3.50 5.63 -14.37
N HIS A 87 4.75 5.70 -14.84
CA HIS A 87 5.71 6.76 -14.51
C HIS A 87 5.25 8.17 -14.95
N THR A 88 4.50 8.28 -16.05
CA THR A 88 4.09 9.58 -16.65
C THR A 88 2.61 9.92 -16.41
N TYR A 89 1.72 8.91 -16.38
CA TYR A 89 0.27 9.11 -16.25
C TYR A 89 -0.31 8.55 -14.94
N GLY A 90 0.50 7.88 -14.12
CA GLY A 90 0.05 7.17 -12.93
C GLY A 90 -0.69 8.05 -11.94
N LYS A 91 -0.25 9.30 -11.76
CA LYS A 91 -0.90 10.24 -10.84
C LYS A 91 -2.32 10.63 -11.29
N SER A 92 -2.53 10.82 -12.59
CA SER A 92 -3.84 11.22 -13.13
C SER A 92 -4.84 10.05 -13.10
N ILE A 93 -4.39 8.88 -13.55
CA ILE A 93 -5.21 7.66 -13.52
C ILE A 93 -5.56 7.29 -12.08
N ALA A 94 -4.60 7.45 -11.17
CA ALA A 94 -4.81 7.19 -9.76
C ALA A 94 -5.89 8.08 -9.12
N ASN A 95 -5.88 9.38 -9.44
CA ASN A 95 -6.95 10.28 -8.99
C ASN A 95 -8.31 9.89 -9.56
N GLY A 96 -8.36 9.47 -10.83
CA GLY A 96 -9.59 8.94 -11.45
C GLY A 96 -10.12 7.71 -10.72
N MET A 97 -9.23 6.76 -10.39
CA MET A 97 -9.59 5.55 -9.64
C MET A 97 -10.05 5.85 -8.21
N GLN A 98 -9.45 6.85 -7.56
CA GLN A 98 -9.90 7.32 -6.25
C GLN A 98 -11.32 7.90 -6.33
N GLY A 99 -11.59 8.76 -7.32
CA GLY A 99 -12.92 9.31 -7.54
C GLY A 99 -13.95 8.23 -7.84
N PHE A 100 -13.59 7.25 -8.67
CA PHE A 100 -14.46 6.12 -8.98
C PHE A 100 -14.76 5.24 -7.75
N SER A 101 -13.74 4.94 -6.94
CA SER A 101 -13.92 4.22 -5.67
C SER A 101 -14.91 4.95 -4.74
N ILE A 102 -14.77 6.26 -4.55
CA ILE A 102 -15.68 7.06 -3.72
C ILE A 102 -17.11 7.00 -4.28
N ALA A 103 -17.28 7.12 -5.60
CA ALA A 103 -18.59 7.03 -6.24
C ALA A 103 -19.24 5.66 -6.01
N LEU A 104 -18.47 4.56 -6.05
CA LEU A 104 -18.98 3.21 -5.78
C LEU A 104 -19.39 3.02 -4.32
N ILE A 105 -18.66 3.59 -3.36
CA ILE A 105 -19.04 3.58 -1.94
C ILE A 105 -20.38 4.30 -1.76
N LEU A 106 -20.51 5.50 -2.35
CA LEU A 106 -21.75 6.28 -2.27
C LEU A 106 -22.91 5.54 -2.92
N GLY A 107 -22.68 4.89 -4.07
CA GLY A 107 -23.67 4.05 -4.73
C GLY A 107 -24.11 2.87 -3.87
N ALA A 108 -23.17 2.16 -3.25
CA ALA A 108 -23.46 1.06 -2.33
C ALA A 108 -24.28 1.54 -1.12
N LEU A 109 -23.90 2.67 -0.52
CA LEU A 109 -24.65 3.27 0.59
C LEU A 109 -26.06 3.68 0.18
N ALA A 110 -26.22 4.29 -0.99
CA ALA A 110 -27.52 4.66 -1.52
C ALA A 110 -28.41 3.43 -1.73
N MET A 111 -27.86 2.32 -2.27
CA MET A 111 -28.61 1.07 -2.41
C MET A 111 -29.05 0.54 -1.04
N VAL A 112 -28.15 0.42 -0.07
CA VAL A 112 -28.49 -0.04 1.30
C VAL A 112 -29.55 0.83 1.97
N LEU A 113 -29.55 2.14 1.72
CA LEU A 113 -30.53 3.07 2.30
C LEU A 113 -31.89 3.07 1.57
N THR A 114 -31.94 2.55 0.34
CA THR A 114 -33.15 2.57 -0.51
C THR A 114 -33.82 1.21 -0.65
N THR A 115 -33.12 0.12 -0.31
CA THR A 115 -33.65 -1.24 -0.15
C THR A 115 -34.10 -1.49 1.28
#